data_AF-A0AA35KWY4-F1
#
_entry.id   AF-A0AA35KWY4-F1
#
_cell.length_a   1.000
_cell.length_b   1.000
_cell.length_c   1.000
_cell.angle_alpha   90.00
_cell.angle_beta   90.00
_cell.angle_gamma   90.00
#
_symmetry.space_group_name_H-M   'P 1'
#
loop_
_entity.id
_entity.type
_entity.pdbx_description
1 polymer ?
#
loop_
_entity_poly.entity_id
_entity_poly.type
_entity_poly.pdbx_seq_one_letter_code
_entity_poly.pdbx_strand_id
1 'polypeptide(L)'
;MSNHQPLSGHISSGGPLLELSLGKFKNVLLNETIPAEAVLRNIDSNVTVIIFQIHTHHKNVTISFDKKPSSNNSGAGTDQGLVSILRPQQTVCTWYLQAVGADQVLSTAVSFSYAERDPIPGGCNMEFNLEIDPNIYLEYNLAETHIKFAPANLGYVRGTNPPLCDLGSSSRWRLSYEVYQYFLPENDLSEASFVSHMRKMSEVQSIRRHGTKMMTLVNQDKTDLYFSSLPGQGVIYNVIVKDPLWNTSAAYVPAHTYMCSLSGSVDNCSSLKRLSTKIFFTVLAVLGLFICFHGHRFWKTDLFFMGFIFTAFFFFITISRTSALSYDVNLGLTAVAGVLGGLLLVAYWWRFGFVILCMLIVGLVLGFLVASTVFFTPIGDYKVFQDDAVFWVTFCCIALIVPILFVGYPRVLNILTCGIIGSYTIVLATACYLYTSLSYISIDLLRRILDENFKRAFTNVPFQRNDIILLAVWAMLAIGGITIQLRREKREAPFPPHPYLIWRRERERRITNILDPSHHVPPLKERIHSKLSQIKDFFQKEQPAGERTPLLL
;
A
#
# COMPACT_ATOMS: atom_id res chain seq x y z
N MET A 1 -71.85 12.96 31.63
CA MET A 1 -71.95 14.43 31.49
C MET A 1 -70.65 15.05 31.96
N SER A 2 -70.12 15.99 31.16
CA SER A 2 -68.87 16.80 31.25
C SER A 2 -67.54 16.04 31.34
N ASN A 3 -66.79 15.86 30.24
CA ASN A 3 -65.92 16.84 29.56
C ASN A 3 -64.90 17.53 30.47
N HIS A 4 -63.62 17.15 30.32
CA HIS A 4 -62.51 18.09 30.15
C HIS A 4 -61.32 17.39 29.47
N GLN A 5 -61.15 17.66 28.18
CA GLN A 5 -59.87 17.51 27.46
C GLN A 5 -58.98 18.70 27.82
N PRO A 6 -57.66 18.53 28.04
CA PRO A 6 -56.69 19.59 27.94
C PRO A 6 -56.13 19.70 26.51
N LEU A 7 -55.71 20.92 26.20
CA LEU A 7 -55.44 21.46 24.87
C LEU A 7 -54.32 20.73 24.11
N SER A 8 -54.57 20.61 22.81
CA SER A 8 -53.62 20.46 21.72
C SER A 8 -52.45 21.43 21.85
N GLY A 9 -51.28 20.92 22.23
CA GLY A 9 -49.99 21.51 21.90
C GLY A 9 -49.66 21.17 20.46
N HIS A 10 -49.62 22.19 19.58
CA HIS A 10 -49.05 22.07 18.25
C HIS A 10 -47.60 21.59 18.38
N ILE A 11 -47.36 20.31 18.08
CA ILE A 11 -46.03 19.78 17.85
C ILE A 11 -45.56 20.39 16.54
N SER A 12 -44.60 21.31 16.61
CA SER A 12 -43.92 21.84 15.43
C SER A 12 -43.27 20.66 14.69
N SER A 13 -43.79 20.33 13.51
CA SER A 13 -43.29 19.28 12.61
C SER A 13 -42.01 19.72 11.86
N GLY A 14 -41.18 20.56 12.48
CA GLY A 14 -39.94 21.06 11.93
C GLY A 14 -38.79 20.19 12.41
N GLY A 15 -38.10 19.53 11.47
CA GLY A 15 -36.81 18.90 11.77
C GLY A 15 -35.77 19.94 12.23
N PRO A 16 -34.59 19.50 12.67
CA PRO A 16 -33.54 20.43 13.09
C PRO A 16 -33.11 21.35 11.93
N LEU A 17 -33.18 22.67 12.14
CA LEU A 17 -32.77 23.71 11.19
C LEU A 17 -31.27 24.03 11.35
N LEU A 18 -30.52 23.91 10.26
CA LEU A 18 -29.09 24.17 10.17
C LEU A 18 -28.82 25.42 9.32
N GLU A 19 -28.60 26.56 9.97
CA GLU A 19 -28.15 27.75 9.26
C GLU A 19 -26.67 27.66 8.86
N LEU A 20 -26.40 27.80 7.57
CA LEU A 20 -25.06 27.75 6.98
C LEU A 20 -24.55 29.16 6.64
N SER A 21 -23.23 29.27 6.54
CA SER A 21 -22.56 30.45 5.99
C SER A 21 -21.50 30.02 5.00
N LEU A 22 -21.29 30.84 3.97
CA LEU A 22 -20.33 30.55 2.90
C LEU A 22 -18.92 30.32 3.48
N GLY A 23 -18.29 29.23 3.06
CA GLY A 23 -16.92 28.84 3.45
C GLY A 23 -16.74 28.42 4.92
N LYS A 24 -17.78 28.44 5.76
CA LYS A 24 -17.68 28.01 7.16
C LYS A 24 -18.19 26.60 7.35
N PHE A 25 -17.31 25.74 7.87
CA PHE A 25 -17.65 24.36 8.21
C PHE A 25 -18.51 24.31 9.46
N LYS A 26 -19.58 23.53 9.41
CA LYS A 26 -20.48 23.30 10.53
C LYS A 26 -20.64 21.81 10.77
N ASN A 27 -20.35 21.40 12.01
CA ASN A 27 -20.56 20.01 12.42
C ASN A 27 -22.03 19.84 12.82
N VAL A 28 -22.65 18.75 12.39
CA VAL A 28 -24.05 18.43 12.64
C VAL A 28 -24.18 16.94 12.92
N LEU A 29 -25.03 16.59 13.88
CA LEU A 29 -25.40 15.21 14.14
C LEU A 29 -26.68 14.90 13.36
N LEU A 30 -26.58 14.00 12.38
CA LEU A 30 -27.72 13.60 11.57
C LEU A 30 -28.36 12.32 12.09
N ASN A 31 -29.67 12.22 11.91
CA ASN A 31 -30.49 11.06 12.26
C ASN A 31 -31.17 10.52 11.00
N GLU A 32 -31.49 9.23 11.00
CA GLU A 32 -32.21 8.55 9.92
C GLU A 32 -33.70 8.91 9.92
N THR A 33 -34.32 9.14 11.07
CA THR A 33 -35.79 9.29 11.15
C THR A 33 -36.30 10.68 10.78
N ILE A 34 -35.53 11.73 11.09
CA ILE A 34 -35.93 13.13 10.90
C ILE A 34 -34.88 13.82 10.04
N PRO A 35 -35.21 14.23 8.80
CA PRO A 35 -34.27 14.97 7.96
C PRO A 35 -34.02 16.35 8.56
N ALA A 36 -32.74 16.74 8.61
CA ALA A 36 -32.32 18.09 8.97
C ALA A 36 -32.47 19.02 7.76
N GLU A 37 -32.94 20.24 7.99
CA GLU A 37 -33.07 21.26 6.95
C GLU A 37 -31.86 22.19 7.01
N ALA A 38 -31.05 22.24 5.97
CA ALA A 38 -29.91 23.13 5.86
C ALA A 38 -30.24 24.34 4.98
N VAL A 39 -30.06 25.55 5.52
CA VAL A 39 -30.44 26.79 4.83
C VAL A 39 -29.27 27.76 4.75
N LEU A 40 -29.00 28.27 3.56
CA LEU A 40 -28.09 29.36 3.30
C LEU A 40 -28.89 30.60 2.89
N ARG A 41 -28.74 31.71 3.62
CA ARG A 41 -29.44 32.98 3.39
C ARG A 41 -28.48 34.07 2.95
N ASN A 42 -29.03 35.18 2.43
CA ASN A 42 -28.31 36.39 2.06
C ASN A 42 -27.24 36.14 0.98
N ILE A 43 -27.58 35.35 -0.03
CA ILE A 43 -26.69 35.09 -1.17
C ILE A 43 -26.59 36.34 -2.04
N ASP A 44 -25.37 36.80 -2.29
CA ASP A 44 -25.09 37.96 -3.14
C ASP A 44 -25.48 37.69 -4.61
N SER A 45 -25.85 38.73 -5.32
CA SER A 45 -26.23 38.75 -6.74
C SER A 45 -25.12 38.30 -7.69
N ASN A 46 -23.85 38.47 -7.33
CA ASN A 46 -22.68 38.08 -8.13
C ASN A 46 -22.40 36.56 -8.13
N VAL A 47 -22.94 35.82 -7.17
CA VAL A 47 -22.82 34.35 -7.10
C VAL A 47 -23.74 33.75 -8.16
N THR A 48 -23.32 32.79 -8.97
CA THR A 48 -24.21 32.09 -9.91
C THR A 48 -24.50 30.68 -9.46
N VAL A 49 -23.54 30.06 -8.79
CA VAL A 49 -23.59 28.65 -8.40
C VAL A 49 -23.16 28.50 -6.96
N ILE A 50 -23.85 27.64 -6.22
CA ILE A 50 -23.43 27.18 -4.90
C ILE A 50 -23.22 25.68 -4.94
N ILE A 51 -22.06 25.23 -4.47
CA ILE A 51 -21.79 23.82 -4.20
C ILE A 51 -21.95 23.62 -2.70
N PHE A 52 -22.96 22.85 -2.33
CA PHE A 52 -23.15 22.38 -0.97
C PHE A 52 -22.51 21.00 -0.85
N GLN A 53 -21.74 20.76 0.20
CA GLN A 53 -21.08 19.47 0.43
C GLN A 53 -21.20 19.04 1.89
N ILE A 54 -21.26 17.74 2.09
CA ILE A 54 -21.26 17.08 3.38
C ILE A 54 -20.22 15.96 3.40
N HIS A 55 -19.54 15.83 4.53
CA HIS A 55 -18.51 14.84 4.76
C HIS A 55 -18.73 14.13 6.08
N THR A 56 -18.66 12.81 6.06
CA THR A 56 -18.69 11.93 7.23
C THR A 56 -17.48 11.03 7.21
N HIS A 57 -17.11 10.47 8.36
CA HIS A 57 -15.87 9.68 8.45
C HIS A 57 -16.01 8.26 7.87
N HIS A 58 -17.14 7.60 8.05
CA HIS A 58 -17.34 6.23 7.55
C HIS A 58 -18.81 5.81 7.34
N LYS A 59 -19.78 6.63 7.77
CA LYS A 59 -21.23 6.32 7.66
C LYS A 59 -21.85 7.15 6.56
N ASN A 60 -22.65 6.51 5.71
CA ASN A 60 -23.28 7.21 4.60
C ASN A 60 -24.35 8.18 5.08
N VAL A 61 -24.44 9.31 4.38
CA VAL A 61 -25.48 10.33 4.53
C VAL A 61 -26.08 10.62 3.16
N THR A 62 -27.35 11.00 3.16
CA THR A 62 -28.07 11.44 1.98
C THR A 62 -28.27 12.94 2.04
N ILE A 63 -27.98 13.61 0.93
CA ILE A 63 -28.32 15.01 0.70
C ILE A 63 -29.31 15.11 -0.44
N SER A 64 -30.32 15.97 -0.32
CA SER A 64 -31.32 16.16 -1.36
C SER A 64 -31.78 17.61 -1.44
N PHE A 65 -32.24 18.02 -2.64
CA PHE A 65 -32.97 19.27 -2.81
C PHE A 65 -34.37 19.23 -2.17
N ASP A 66 -34.99 18.05 -2.07
CA ASP A 66 -36.34 17.87 -1.57
C ASP A 66 -36.36 17.05 -0.28
N LYS A 67 -37.40 17.24 0.54
CA LYS A 67 -37.57 16.50 1.81
C LYS A 67 -37.69 14.99 1.60
N LYS A 68 -38.16 14.56 0.43
CA LYS A 68 -38.18 13.16 0.00
C LYS A 68 -37.14 12.97 -1.12
N PRO A 69 -36.07 12.22 -0.87
CA PRO A 69 -35.03 12.03 -1.87
C PRO A 69 -35.52 11.19 -3.05
N SER A 70 -35.14 11.59 -4.26
CA SER A 70 -35.25 10.84 -5.51
C SER A 70 -33.88 10.72 -6.17
N SER A 71 -33.70 9.76 -7.08
CA SER A 71 -32.39 9.46 -7.67
C SER A 71 -31.75 10.65 -8.41
N ASN A 72 -32.55 11.54 -8.97
CA ASN A 72 -32.10 12.69 -9.74
C ASN A 72 -31.88 13.97 -8.90
N ASN A 73 -32.37 14.01 -7.66
CA ASN A 73 -32.30 15.19 -6.80
C ASN A 73 -31.49 14.96 -5.52
N SER A 74 -30.90 13.78 -5.36
CA SER A 74 -30.20 13.36 -4.16
C SER A 74 -28.95 12.55 -4.44
N GLY A 75 -27.99 12.65 -3.53
CA GLY A 75 -26.76 11.86 -3.51
C GLY A 75 -26.60 11.21 -2.13
N ALA A 76 -26.14 9.97 -2.10
CA ALA A 76 -25.92 9.20 -0.87
C ALA A 76 -24.51 8.64 -0.83
N GLY A 77 -23.78 8.85 0.27
CA GLY A 77 -22.38 8.44 0.42
C GLY A 77 -21.72 9.08 1.65
N THR A 78 -20.42 8.86 1.83
CA THR A 78 -19.63 9.47 2.92
C THR A 78 -19.24 10.91 2.60
N ASP A 79 -18.87 11.17 1.34
CA ASP A 79 -18.60 12.50 0.81
C ASP A 79 -19.56 12.75 -0.34
N GLN A 80 -20.44 13.74 -0.19
CA GLN A 80 -21.45 14.06 -1.20
C GLN A 80 -21.64 15.57 -1.28
N GLY A 81 -21.93 16.07 -2.47
CA GLY A 81 -22.35 17.44 -2.70
C GLY A 81 -23.35 17.59 -3.82
N LEU A 82 -24.03 18.73 -3.79
CA LEU A 82 -25.05 19.13 -4.74
C LEU A 82 -24.74 20.52 -5.28
N VAL A 83 -24.94 20.68 -6.59
CA VAL A 83 -24.81 21.98 -7.26
C VAL A 83 -26.16 22.67 -7.34
N SER A 84 -26.26 23.87 -6.77
CA SER A 84 -27.44 24.73 -6.86
C SER A 84 -27.16 25.88 -7.80
N ILE A 85 -27.76 25.86 -8.99
CA ILE A 85 -27.74 26.99 -9.93
C ILE A 85 -28.78 28.03 -9.48
N LEU A 86 -28.34 29.26 -9.30
CA LEU A 86 -29.19 30.31 -8.74
C LEU A 86 -30.04 30.99 -9.80
N ARG A 87 -31.32 31.19 -9.47
CA ARG A 87 -32.22 32.04 -10.27
C ARG A 87 -31.85 33.53 -10.06
N PRO A 88 -32.16 34.43 -11.02
CA PRO A 88 -31.73 35.83 -10.98
C PRO A 88 -31.93 36.55 -9.63
N GLN A 89 -33.06 36.33 -8.96
CA GLN A 89 -33.42 37.00 -7.69
C GLN A 89 -33.32 36.07 -6.47
N GLN A 90 -32.74 34.89 -6.61
CA GLN A 90 -32.65 33.93 -5.52
C GLN A 90 -31.57 34.35 -4.52
N THR A 91 -31.97 34.49 -3.25
CA THR A 91 -31.11 34.86 -2.12
C THR A 91 -31.04 33.77 -1.03
N VAL A 92 -31.79 32.67 -1.21
CA VAL A 92 -31.88 31.55 -0.28
C VAL A 92 -31.74 30.21 -1.02
N CYS A 93 -30.96 29.31 -0.44
CA CYS A 93 -30.88 27.89 -0.84
C CYS A 93 -31.21 27.00 0.36
N THR A 94 -31.92 25.90 0.09
CA THR A 94 -32.30 24.91 1.09
C THR A 94 -31.92 23.52 0.60
N TRP A 95 -31.40 22.70 1.50
CA TRP A 95 -31.11 21.28 1.29
C TRP A 95 -31.61 20.46 2.47
N TYR A 96 -31.87 19.18 2.24
CA TYR A 96 -32.29 18.23 3.26
C TYR A 96 -31.23 17.17 3.47
N LEU A 97 -30.90 16.89 4.73
CA LEU A 97 -29.82 16.00 5.14
C LEU A 97 -30.39 14.87 5.99
N GLN A 98 -29.97 13.64 5.72
CA GLN A 98 -30.45 12.46 6.45
C GLN A 98 -29.33 11.43 6.60
N ALA A 99 -29.25 10.75 7.75
CA ALA A 99 -28.33 9.63 7.92
C ALA A 99 -28.89 8.35 7.26
N VAL A 100 -28.01 7.46 6.80
CA VAL A 100 -28.40 6.18 6.19
C VAL A 100 -28.04 5.03 7.13
N GLY A 101 -29.05 4.30 7.63
CA GLY A 101 -28.86 3.09 8.43
C GLY A 101 -28.18 3.32 9.79
N ALA A 102 -28.35 4.51 10.38
CA ALA A 102 -27.80 4.88 11.68
C ALA A 102 -28.54 6.08 12.31
N ASP A 103 -28.82 5.99 13.61
CA ASP A 103 -29.56 7.03 14.36
C ASP A 103 -28.75 8.31 14.64
N GLN A 104 -27.42 8.22 14.64
CA GLN A 104 -26.53 9.35 14.91
C GLN A 104 -25.25 9.25 14.07
N VAL A 105 -25.10 10.18 13.12
CA VAL A 105 -23.90 10.32 12.29
C VAL A 105 -23.34 11.72 12.40
N LEU A 106 -22.13 11.85 12.95
CA LEU A 106 -21.42 13.13 12.97
C LEU A 106 -20.98 13.47 11.54
N SER A 107 -21.49 14.59 11.06
CA SER A 107 -21.29 15.07 9.70
C SER A 107 -20.75 16.48 9.72
N THR A 108 -19.92 16.83 8.75
CA THR A 108 -19.43 18.20 8.55
C THR A 108 -19.96 18.75 7.24
N ALA A 109 -20.73 19.83 7.30
CA ALA A 109 -21.32 20.48 6.15
C ALA A 109 -20.64 21.83 5.85
N VAL A 110 -20.51 22.17 4.57
CA VAL A 110 -20.01 23.47 4.11
C VAL A 110 -20.62 23.82 2.76
N SER A 111 -20.65 25.11 2.44
CA SER A 111 -21.11 25.62 1.14
C SER A 111 -20.09 26.58 0.55
N PHE A 112 -19.81 26.45 -0.74
CA PHE A 112 -18.92 27.33 -1.50
C PHE A 112 -19.69 27.98 -2.64
N SER A 113 -19.41 29.27 -2.86
CA SER A 113 -20.03 30.08 -3.90
C SER A 113 -19.06 30.30 -5.07
N TYR A 114 -19.60 30.27 -6.27
CA TYR A 114 -18.88 30.51 -7.53
C TYR A 114 -19.61 31.55 -8.37
N ALA A 115 -18.85 32.36 -9.11
CA ALA A 115 -19.34 33.45 -9.95
C ALA A 115 -19.58 33.00 -11.41
N GLU A 116 -20.11 33.90 -12.24
CA GLU A 116 -20.51 33.61 -13.63
C GLU A 116 -19.38 33.08 -14.52
N ARG A 117 -18.12 33.40 -14.21
CA ARG A 117 -16.95 32.99 -15.00
C ARG A 117 -16.25 31.76 -14.42
N ASP A 118 -16.67 31.32 -13.25
CA ASP A 118 -16.09 30.12 -12.64
C ASP A 118 -16.65 28.88 -13.35
N PRO A 119 -15.80 27.90 -13.68
CA PRO A 119 -16.27 26.64 -14.25
C PRO A 119 -17.21 25.92 -13.27
N ILE A 120 -18.12 25.11 -13.80
CA ILE A 120 -19.13 24.37 -13.02
C ILE A 120 -18.72 22.89 -12.99
N PRO A 121 -18.19 22.38 -11.87
CA PRO A 121 -17.86 20.96 -11.70
C PRO A 121 -19.07 20.06 -12.02
N GLY A 122 -18.84 19.05 -12.86
CA GLY A 122 -19.90 18.10 -13.23
C GLY A 122 -20.99 18.62 -14.16
N GLY A 123 -20.89 19.85 -14.67
CA GLY A 123 -21.92 20.48 -15.51
C GLY A 123 -22.14 19.82 -16.87
N CYS A 124 -21.33 18.85 -17.25
CA CYS A 124 -21.45 18.05 -18.47
C CYS A 124 -21.55 16.55 -18.14
N ASN A 125 -22.31 16.22 -17.08
CA ASN A 125 -22.52 14.83 -16.68
C ASN A 125 -23.42 14.08 -17.67
N MET A 126 -23.01 12.86 -18.02
CA MET A 126 -23.79 11.91 -18.83
C MET A 126 -23.79 10.49 -18.21
N GLU A 127 -23.06 10.28 -17.11
CA GLU A 127 -22.80 8.95 -16.54
C GLU A 127 -23.54 8.74 -15.21
N PHE A 128 -23.63 9.79 -14.39
CA PHE A 128 -24.21 9.71 -13.04
C PHE A 128 -25.64 10.21 -12.98
N ASN A 129 -26.31 9.95 -11.85
CA ASN A 129 -27.75 10.21 -11.70
C ASN A 129 -28.11 11.69 -11.56
N LEU A 130 -27.20 12.52 -11.02
CA LEU A 130 -27.42 13.96 -10.86
C LEU A 130 -27.24 14.67 -12.19
N GLU A 131 -28.11 15.62 -12.54
CA GLU A 131 -27.94 16.41 -13.78
C GLU A 131 -26.60 17.14 -13.83
N ILE A 132 -26.19 17.71 -12.69
CA ILE A 132 -24.87 18.28 -12.47
C ILE A 132 -24.24 17.58 -11.28
N ASP A 133 -23.19 16.83 -11.54
CA ASP A 133 -22.57 15.96 -10.53
C ASP A 133 -21.16 16.42 -10.13
N PRO A 134 -21.01 17.16 -9.03
CA PRO A 134 -19.73 17.68 -8.59
C PRO A 134 -18.91 16.63 -7.81
N ASN A 135 -19.39 15.38 -7.71
CA ASN A 135 -18.81 14.36 -6.85
C ASN A 135 -17.69 13.58 -7.54
N ILE A 136 -16.70 13.18 -6.74
CA ILE A 136 -15.69 12.22 -7.14
C ILE A 136 -16.13 10.86 -6.62
N TYR A 137 -16.33 9.92 -7.52
CA TYR A 137 -16.65 8.54 -7.18
C TYR A 137 -15.36 7.75 -7.02
N LEU A 138 -15.30 6.98 -5.94
CA LEU A 138 -14.13 6.20 -5.57
C LEU A 138 -14.48 4.73 -5.47
N GLU A 139 -13.71 3.91 -6.15
CA GLU A 139 -13.74 2.46 -6.08
C GLU A 139 -12.33 1.99 -5.73
N TYR A 140 -12.17 0.96 -4.89
CA TYR A 140 -10.85 0.46 -4.54
C TYR A 140 -10.84 -1.05 -4.38
N ASN A 141 -9.68 -1.64 -4.64
CA ASN A 141 -9.35 -3.01 -4.31
C ASN A 141 -8.00 -3.05 -3.55
N LEU A 142 -7.44 -4.24 -3.33
CA LEU A 142 -6.18 -4.43 -2.59
C LEU A 142 -4.93 -3.86 -3.30
N ALA A 143 -5.00 -3.65 -4.62
CA ALA A 143 -3.91 -3.17 -5.45
C ALA A 143 -4.08 -1.69 -5.82
N GLU A 144 -5.24 -1.31 -6.33
CA GLU A 144 -5.51 0.01 -6.90
C GLU A 144 -6.79 0.68 -6.36
N THR A 145 -6.78 2.01 -6.38
CA THR A 145 -7.90 2.90 -6.12
C THR A 145 -8.21 3.65 -7.40
N HIS A 146 -9.43 3.49 -7.88
CA HIS A 146 -9.96 4.12 -9.08
C HIS A 146 -10.84 5.30 -8.68
N ILE A 147 -10.56 6.48 -9.21
CA ILE A 147 -11.42 7.65 -9.07
C ILE A 147 -12.00 8.02 -10.44
N LYS A 148 -13.27 8.41 -10.44
CA LYS A 148 -13.98 8.89 -11.63
C LYS A 148 -14.84 10.09 -11.28
N PHE A 149 -14.96 11.04 -12.19
CA PHE A 149 -15.78 12.25 -11.98
C PHE A 149 -16.34 12.76 -13.30
N ALA A 150 -17.48 13.47 -13.23
CA ALA A 150 -18.12 14.02 -14.41
C ALA A 150 -17.36 15.24 -14.96
N PRO A 151 -17.25 15.42 -16.29
CA PRO A 151 -16.66 16.62 -16.87
C PRO A 151 -17.41 17.90 -16.46
N ALA A 152 -16.65 18.98 -16.29
CA ALA A 152 -17.18 20.30 -15.96
C ALA A 152 -17.76 21.00 -17.20
N ASN A 153 -18.62 21.99 -16.96
CA ASN A 153 -19.06 22.95 -17.99
C ASN A 153 -18.49 24.34 -17.69
N LEU A 154 -18.57 25.23 -18.67
CA LEU A 154 -18.24 26.64 -18.50
C LEU A 154 -19.26 27.33 -17.60
N GLY A 155 -18.80 28.34 -16.85
CA GLY A 155 -19.68 29.23 -16.10
C GLY A 155 -20.58 30.05 -17.03
N TYR A 156 -21.76 30.40 -16.53
CA TYR A 156 -22.71 31.26 -17.23
C TYR A 156 -23.53 32.11 -16.25
N VAL A 157 -24.19 33.14 -16.79
CA VAL A 157 -24.95 34.13 -16.03
C VAL A 157 -26.27 33.54 -15.52
N ARG A 158 -26.77 34.02 -14.38
CA ARG A 158 -28.07 33.60 -13.85
C ARG A 158 -29.18 33.78 -14.89
N GLY A 159 -30.02 32.77 -15.06
CA GLY A 159 -31.18 32.82 -15.95
C GLY A 159 -30.90 32.59 -17.43
N THR A 160 -29.63 32.36 -17.83
CA THR A 160 -29.31 31.89 -19.18
C THR A 160 -29.21 30.37 -19.23
N ASN A 161 -29.39 29.79 -20.41
CA ASN A 161 -29.18 28.36 -20.61
C ASN A 161 -27.69 28.00 -20.50
N PRO A 162 -27.36 26.80 -20.00
CA PRO A 162 -25.98 26.34 -19.93
C PRO A 162 -25.36 26.25 -21.32
N PRO A 163 -24.06 26.58 -21.48
CA PRO A 163 -23.33 26.33 -22.71
C PRO A 163 -23.35 24.85 -23.09
N LEU A 164 -23.37 24.56 -24.39
CA LEU A 164 -23.34 23.18 -24.88
C LEU A 164 -21.94 22.57 -24.64
N CYS A 165 -21.93 21.35 -24.10
CA CYS A 165 -20.70 20.67 -23.67
C CYS A 165 -19.73 20.37 -24.82
N ASP A 166 -20.22 19.86 -25.95
CA ASP A 166 -19.39 19.35 -27.05
C ASP A 166 -19.50 20.20 -28.33
N LEU A 167 -19.18 21.50 -28.23
CA LEU A 167 -19.25 22.44 -29.35
C LEU A 167 -17.87 23.07 -29.62
N GLY A 168 -16.98 22.26 -30.18
CA GLY A 168 -15.65 22.69 -30.65
C GLY A 168 -14.67 23.11 -29.54
N SER A 169 -13.52 23.65 -29.91
CA SER A 169 -12.42 23.97 -28.98
C SER A 169 -12.74 25.05 -27.93
N SER A 170 -13.80 25.83 -28.12
CA SER A 170 -14.22 26.91 -27.20
C SER A 170 -15.19 26.46 -26.09
N SER A 171 -15.67 25.21 -26.11
CA SER A 171 -16.57 24.66 -25.09
C SER A 171 -15.79 24.14 -23.86
N ARG A 172 -16.29 23.08 -23.19
CA ARG A 172 -15.60 22.42 -22.08
C ARG A 172 -14.18 21.96 -22.41
N TRP A 173 -13.86 21.74 -23.68
CA TRP A 173 -12.55 21.27 -24.13
C TRP A 173 -11.40 22.24 -23.81
N ARG A 174 -11.69 23.52 -23.55
CA ARG A 174 -10.69 24.49 -23.08
C ARG A 174 -10.32 24.32 -21.61
N LEU A 175 -11.17 23.64 -20.83
CA LEU A 175 -10.96 23.47 -19.39
C LEU A 175 -9.81 22.49 -19.14
N SER A 176 -9.08 22.74 -18.06
CA SER A 176 -8.03 21.84 -17.57
C SER A 176 -8.38 21.36 -16.17
N TYR A 177 -8.06 20.11 -15.86
CA TYR A 177 -8.33 19.52 -14.55
C TYR A 177 -7.03 19.21 -13.85
N GLU A 178 -6.82 19.80 -12.69
CA GLU A 178 -5.68 19.53 -11.83
C GLU A 178 -6.12 18.54 -10.75
N VAL A 179 -5.52 17.35 -10.72
CA VAL A 179 -5.88 16.31 -9.75
C VAL A 179 -4.90 16.34 -8.59
N TYR A 180 -5.45 16.41 -7.38
CA TYR A 180 -4.71 16.52 -6.13
C TYR A 180 -4.98 15.32 -5.23
N GLN A 181 -3.92 14.90 -4.53
CA GLN A 181 -3.96 13.87 -3.51
C GLN A 181 -3.44 14.45 -2.19
N TYR A 182 -4.05 14.05 -1.07
CA TYR A 182 -3.62 14.44 0.26
C TYR A 182 -3.68 13.24 1.21
N PHE A 183 -2.55 12.87 1.79
CA PHE A 183 -2.46 11.80 2.77
C PHE A 183 -2.80 12.30 4.17
N LEU A 184 -3.68 11.59 4.87
CA LEU A 184 -3.95 11.78 6.29
C LEU A 184 -2.76 11.30 7.14
N PRO A 185 -2.62 11.74 8.40
CA PRO A 185 -1.57 11.25 9.28
C PRO A 185 -1.64 9.72 9.45
N GLU A 186 -0.48 9.06 9.36
CA GLU A 186 -0.34 7.63 9.62
C GLU A 186 -0.81 7.27 11.03
N ASN A 187 -1.47 6.12 11.17
CA ASN A 187 -1.96 5.59 12.45
C ASN A 187 -3.02 6.46 13.18
N ASP A 188 -3.59 7.46 12.51
CA ASP A 188 -4.67 8.29 13.04
C ASP A 188 -5.96 8.09 12.23
N LEU A 189 -6.87 7.30 12.79
CA LEU A 189 -8.19 7.02 12.22
C LEU A 189 -9.28 7.84 12.93
N SER A 190 -8.94 8.93 13.63
CA SER A 190 -9.93 9.71 14.39
C SER A 190 -10.79 10.62 13.52
N GLU A 191 -12.07 10.76 13.89
CA GLU A 191 -13.01 11.66 13.20
C GLU A 191 -12.55 13.13 13.27
N ALA A 192 -11.93 13.55 14.38
CA ALA A 192 -11.43 14.92 14.56
C ALA A 192 -10.29 15.26 13.59
N SER A 193 -9.35 14.32 13.42
CA SER A 193 -8.25 14.47 12.46
C SER A 193 -8.78 14.49 11.04
N PHE A 194 -9.71 13.58 10.71
CA PHE A 194 -10.41 13.58 9.43
C PHE A 194 -11.04 14.94 9.10
N VAL A 195 -11.89 15.47 9.99
CA VAL A 195 -12.57 16.76 9.77
C VAL A 195 -11.57 17.89 9.57
N SER A 196 -10.50 17.95 10.37
CA SER A 196 -9.47 18.98 10.24
C SER A 196 -8.75 18.93 8.89
N HIS A 197 -8.52 17.74 8.34
CA HIS A 197 -7.81 17.56 7.08
C HIS A 197 -8.73 17.70 5.86
N MET A 198 -9.99 17.28 5.98
CA MET A 198 -11.03 17.49 4.97
C MET A 198 -11.23 18.99 4.68
N ARG A 199 -11.20 19.83 5.72
CA ARG A 199 -11.21 21.29 5.58
C ARG A 199 -10.10 21.81 4.68
N LYS A 200 -8.90 21.25 4.80
CA LYS A 200 -7.74 21.67 3.97
C LYS A 200 -7.93 21.31 2.50
N MET A 201 -8.72 20.28 2.20
CA MET A 201 -8.93 19.72 0.87
C MET A 201 -10.28 20.09 0.24
N SER A 202 -10.98 21.09 0.77
CA SER A 202 -12.31 21.48 0.28
C SER A 202 -12.32 22.78 -0.53
N GLU A 203 -11.46 23.74 -0.20
CA GLU A 203 -11.39 25.05 -0.87
C GLU A 203 -10.20 25.10 -1.86
N VAL A 204 -10.42 25.65 -3.06
CA VAL A 204 -9.42 25.73 -4.15
C VAL A 204 -8.04 26.22 -3.68
N GLN A 205 -7.97 27.33 -2.95
CA GLN A 205 -6.71 27.90 -2.48
C GLN A 205 -6.03 27.03 -1.42
N SER A 206 -6.82 26.41 -0.55
CA SER A 206 -6.31 25.51 0.48
C SER A 206 -5.81 24.20 -0.13
N ILE A 207 -6.51 23.65 -1.13
CA ILE A 207 -6.11 22.45 -1.86
C ILE A 207 -4.75 22.68 -2.54
N ARG A 208 -4.58 23.81 -3.25
CA ARG A 208 -3.29 24.15 -3.88
C ARG A 208 -2.14 24.30 -2.90
N ARG A 209 -2.41 24.69 -1.66
CA ARG A 209 -1.39 24.89 -0.61
C ARG A 209 -0.99 23.60 0.09
N HIS A 210 -1.92 22.67 0.28
CA HIS A 210 -1.70 21.49 1.11
C HIS A 210 -1.68 20.17 0.32
N GLY A 211 -2.45 20.10 -0.77
CA GLY A 211 -2.53 18.94 -1.64
C GLY A 211 -1.30 18.80 -2.52
N THR A 212 -0.95 17.56 -2.84
CA THR A 212 0.11 17.26 -3.81
C THR A 212 -0.55 17.11 -5.19
N LYS A 213 -0.14 17.93 -6.14
CA LYS A 213 -0.64 17.87 -7.52
C LYS A 213 -0.06 16.63 -8.21
N MET A 214 -0.92 15.70 -8.60
CA MET A 214 -0.52 14.44 -9.23
C MET A 214 -0.31 14.62 -10.73
N MET A 215 -1.29 15.24 -11.38
CA MET A 215 -1.28 15.42 -12.83
C MET A 215 -2.24 16.53 -13.29
N THR A 216 -2.20 16.85 -14.58
CA THR A 216 -3.16 17.77 -15.22
C THR A 216 -3.78 17.08 -16.44
N LEU A 217 -5.11 16.99 -16.47
CA LEU A 217 -5.90 16.49 -17.60
C LEU A 217 -6.25 17.66 -18.51
N VAL A 218 -6.11 17.47 -19.81
CA VAL A 218 -6.46 18.46 -20.83
C VAL A 218 -7.20 17.80 -22.00
N ASN A 219 -8.04 18.58 -22.70
CA ASN A 219 -8.71 18.16 -23.92
C ASN A 219 -9.50 16.83 -23.74
N GLN A 220 -9.08 15.77 -24.43
CA GLN A 220 -9.71 14.45 -24.50
C GLN A 220 -9.18 13.45 -23.47
N ASP A 221 -8.33 13.89 -22.54
CA ASP A 221 -7.94 13.05 -21.43
C ASP A 221 -9.20 12.60 -20.68
N LYS A 222 -9.23 11.31 -20.34
CA LYS A 222 -10.37 10.75 -19.63
C LYS A 222 -10.39 11.20 -18.17
N THR A 223 -11.58 11.27 -17.59
CA THR A 223 -11.79 11.65 -16.18
C THR A 223 -11.79 10.46 -15.23
N ASP A 224 -11.18 9.34 -15.64
CA ASP A 224 -10.86 8.18 -14.81
C ASP A 224 -9.35 8.09 -14.51
N LEU A 225 -9.01 7.87 -13.24
CA LEU A 225 -7.62 7.82 -12.77
C LEU A 225 -7.43 6.69 -11.76
N TYR A 226 -6.24 6.09 -11.78
CA TYR A 226 -5.88 4.96 -10.94
C TYR A 226 -4.71 5.34 -10.02
N PHE A 227 -4.77 4.92 -8.76
CA PHE A 227 -3.77 5.18 -7.72
C PHE A 227 -3.43 3.88 -6.99
N SER A 228 -2.23 3.76 -6.44
CA SER A 228 -1.88 2.61 -5.61
C SER A 228 -2.70 2.62 -4.30
N SER A 229 -3.34 1.50 -3.97
CA SER A 229 -4.11 1.37 -2.73
C SER A 229 -3.19 1.18 -1.54
N LEU A 230 -3.43 1.91 -0.46
CA LEU A 230 -2.63 1.84 0.77
C LEU A 230 -3.57 1.50 1.95
N PRO A 231 -3.86 0.21 2.21
CA PRO A 231 -4.83 -0.18 3.22
C PRO A 231 -4.47 0.36 4.62
N GLY A 232 -5.43 1.05 5.25
CA GLY A 232 -5.29 1.68 6.56
C GLY A 232 -4.66 3.07 6.53
N GLN A 233 -4.15 3.51 5.37
CA GLN A 233 -3.67 4.87 5.17
C GLN A 233 -4.80 5.73 4.60
N GLY A 234 -5.17 6.78 5.33
CA GLY A 234 -6.20 7.70 4.86
C GLY A 234 -5.71 8.60 3.72
N VAL A 235 -6.54 8.77 2.69
CA VAL A 235 -6.26 9.62 1.53
C VAL A 235 -7.50 10.42 1.14
N ILE A 236 -7.31 11.68 0.80
CA ILE A 236 -8.34 12.56 0.24
C ILE A 236 -7.95 12.93 -1.19
N TYR A 237 -8.84 12.69 -2.13
CA TYR A 237 -8.71 13.09 -3.53
C TYR A 237 -9.57 14.32 -3.78
N ASN A 238 -9.04 15.28 -4.54
CA ASN A 238 -9.83 16.39 -5.07
C ASN A 238 -9.35 16.76 -6.48
N VAL A 239 -10.25 17.34 -7.28
CA VAL A 239 -10.01 17.84 -8.61
C VAL A 239 -10.34 19.33 -8.64
N ILE A 240 -9.42 20.15 -9.14
CA ILE A 240 -9.68 21.55 -9.44
C ILE A 240 -9.83 21.69 -10.95
N VAL A 241 -10.99 22.14 -11.39
CA VAL A 241 -11.18 22.57 -12.78
C VAL A 241 -10.75 24.02 -12.91
N LYS A 242 -9.95 24.32 -13.94
CA LYS A 242 -9.44 25.65 -14.25
C LYS A 242 -9.85 26.05 -15.66
N ASP A 243 -10.38 27.27 -15.78
CA ASP A 243 -10.56 27.92 -17.06
C ASP A 243 -9.32 28.77 -17.39
N PRO A 244 -8.51 28.41 -18.40
CA PRO A 244 -7.32 29.16 -18.73
C PRO A 244 -7.62 30.54 -19.33
N LEU A 245 -8.81 30.75 -19.90
CA LEU A 245 -9.19 32.03 -20.53
C LEU A 245 -9.42 33.13 -19.48
N TRP A 246 -10.15 32.78 -18.42
CA TRP A 246 -10.51 33.71 -17.34
C TRP A 246 -9.63 33.58 -16.10
N ASN A 247 -8.74 32.58 -16.08
CA ASN A 247 -7.91 32.21 -14.93
C ASN A 247 -8.73 31.96 -13.65
N THR A 248 -9.96 31.50 -13.82
CA THR A 248 -10.89 31.11 -12.75
C THR A 248 -10.80 29.62 -12.49
N SER A 249 -11.23 29.19 -11.30
CA SER A 249 -11.17 27.77 -10.94
C SER A 249 -12.21 27.40 -9.89
N ALA A 250 -12.75 26.20 -10.00
CA ALA A 250 -13.67 25.60 -9.06
C ALA A 250 -13.17 24.22 -8.61
N ALA A 251 -13.50 23.83 -7.39
CA ALA A 251 -13.17 22.53 -6.84
C ALA A 251 -14.37 21.59 -6.94
N TYR A 252 -14.08 20.33 -7.26
CA TYR A 252 -15.01 19.22 -7.06
C TYR A 252 -15.17 18.93 -5.56
N VAL A 253 -16.20 18.16 -5.22
CA VAL A 253 -16.40 17.67 -3.86
C VAL A 253 -15.30 16.64 -3.58
N PRO A 254 -14.47 16.83 -2.53
CA PRO A 254 -13.41 15.89 -2.22
C PRO A 254 -13.99 14.54 -1.78
N ALA A 255 -13.32 13.46 -2.16
CA ALA A 255 -13.67 12.10 -1.74
C ALA A 255 -12.51 11.49 -0.96
N HIS A 256 -12.82 10.81 0.15
CA HIS A 256 -11.80 10.16 0.97
C HIS A 256 -11.99 8.65 1.07
N THR A 257 -10.89 7.96 1.37
CA THR A 257 -10.88 6.52 1.66
C THR A 257 -9.70 6.16 2.55
N TYR A 258 -9.81 5.04 3.24
CA TYR A 258 -8.70 4.37 3.92
C TYR A 258 -8.33 3.04 3.22
N MET A 259 -8.97 2.75 2.08
CA MET A 259 -8.87 1.49 1.32
C MET A 259 -9.10 0.22 2.18
N CYS A 260 -9.88 0.35 3.24
CA CYS A 260 -10.27 -0.69 4.17
C CYS A 260 -11.56 -0.29 4.88
N SER A 261 -12.24 -1.26 5.49
CA SER A 261 -13.44 -0.97 6.27
C SER A 261 -13.05 -0.55 7.70
N LEU A 262 -13.54 0.61 8.15
CA LEU A 262 -13.39 1.05 9.54
C LEU A 262 -14.32 0.30 10.50
N SER A 263 -15.49 -0.14 10.01
CA SER A 263 -16.52 -0.82 10.80
C SER A 263 -16.52 -2.34 10.66
N GLY A 264 -15.71 -2.90 9.76
CA GLY A 264 -15.63 -4.34 9.54
C GLY A 264 -15.11 -5.08 10.78
N SER A 265 -15.66 -6.25 11.07
CA SER A 265 -15.15 -7.14 12.13
C SER A 265 -13.97 -8.01 11.64
N VAL A 266 -13.88 -8.24 10.32
CA VAL A 266 -12.83 -9.02 9.65
C VAL A 266 -12.11 -8.09 8.66
N ASP A 267 -10.77 -8.09 8.68
CA ASP A 267 -9.91 -7.23 7.84
C ASP A 267 -10.24 -5.72 7.95
N ASN A 268 -10.31 -5.24 9.20
CA ASN A 268 -10.55 -3.84 9.51
C ASN A 268 -9.30 -2.98 9.32
N CYS A 269 -9.50 -1.66 9.24
CA CYS A 269 -8.39 -0.73 9.09
C CYS A 269 -7.36 -0.82 10.21
N SER A 270 -7.74 -1.20 11.44
CA SER A 270 -6.82 -1.29 12.59
C SER A 270 -5.92 -2.53 12.60
N SER A 271 -6.25 -3.57 11.83
CA SER A 271 -5.44 -4.78 11.78
C SER A 271 -4.30 -4.59 10.79
N LEU A 272 -3.14 -4.16 11.30
CA LEU A 272 -1.91 -4.14 10.50
C LEU A 272 -1.51 -5.57 10.12
N LYS A 273 -1.94 -6.03 8.94
CA LYS A 273 -1.60 -7.31 8.30
C LYS A 273 -1.93 -8.57 9.12
N ARG A 274 -2.02 -9.70 8.41
CA ARG A 274 -2.33 -11.01 8.99
C ARG A 274 -1.19 -11.51 9.88
N LEU A 275 -1.54 -12.34 10.87
CA LEU A 275 -0.57 -12.93 11.81
C LEU A 275 0.49 -13.78 11.09
N SER A 276 0.10 -14.49 10.03
CA SER A 276 1.00 -15.27 9.19
C SER A 276 2.10 -14.42 8.56
N THR A 277 1.74 -13.26 8.00
CA THR A 277 2.68 -12.27 7.43
C THR A 277 3.63 -11.73 8.49
N LYS A 278 3.13 -11.41 9.69
CA LYS A 278 3.95 -10.95 10.82
C LYS A 278 5.01 -11.99 11.21
N ILE A 279 4.60 -13.24 11.40
CA ILE A 279 5.52 -14.33 11.77
C ILE A 279 6.56 -14.54 10.66
N PHE A 280 6.13 -14.57 9.40
CA PHE A 280 7.03 -14.77 8.26
C PHE A 280 8.11 -13.68 8.18
N PHE A 281 7.71 -12.40 8.16
CA PHE A 281 8.68 -11.32 8.01
C PHE A 281 9.52 -11.09 9.27
N THR A 282 9.02 -11.36 10.47
CA THR A 282 9.86 -11.29 11.69
C THR A 282 10.95 -12.35 11.71
N VAL A 283 10.64 -13.60 11.35
CA VAL A 283 11.66 -14.65 11.22
C VAL A 283 12.69 -14.25 10.15
N LEU A 284 12.23 -13.74 9.00
CA LEU A 284 13.10 -13.26 7.94
C LEU A 284 13.96 -12.06 8.36
N ALA A 285 13.44 -11.18 9.21
CA ALA A 285 14.17 -10.04 9.75
C ALA A 285 15.25 -10.44 10.74
N VAL A 286 15.00 -11.42 11.62
CA VAL A 286 16.03 -11.95 12.52
C VAL A 286 17.17 -12.57 11.73
N LEU A 287 16.85 -13.38 10.71
CA LEU A 287 17.85 -13.95 9.79
C LEU A 287 18.56 -12.86 8.99
N GLY A 288 17.83 -11.88 8.46
CA GLY A 288 18.39 -10.77 7.69
C GLY A 288 19.33 -9.89 8.50
N LEU A 289 19.02 -9.63 9.77
CA LEU A 289 19.91 -8.91 10.68
C LEU A 289 21.22 -9.66 10.91
N PHE A 290 21.15 -10.98 11.08
CA PHE A 290 22.35 -11.82 11.17
C PHE A 290 23.19 -11.74 9.88
N ILE A 291 22.56 -11.84 8.71
CA ILE A 291 23.22 -11.70 7.41
C ILE A 291 23.80 -10.29 7.22
N CYS A 292 23.11 -9.25 7.68
CA CYS A 292 23.55 -7.85 7.59
C CYS A 292 24.90 -7.61 8.26
N PHE A 293 25.19 -8.29 9.38
CA PHE A 293 26.47 -8.11 10.09
C PHE A 293 27.48 -9.22 9.84
N HIS A 294 27.04 -10.45 9.56
CA HIS A 294 27.90 -11.64 9.54
C HIS A 294 27.75 -12.50 8.28
N GLY A 295 26.98 -12.07 7.28
CA GLY A 295 26.65 -12.84 6.07
C GLY A 295 27.88 -13.33 5.32
N HIS A 296 28.82 -12.44 4.98
CA HIS A 296 30.01 -12.83 4.21
C HIS A 296 30.86 -13.89 4.92
N ARG A 297 31.03 -13.78 6.24
CA ARG A 297 31.76 -14.76 7.06
C ARG A 297 31.07 -16.13 7.07
N PHE A 298 29.74 -16.12 7.23
CA PHE A 298 28.91 -17.32 7.20
C PHE A 298 28.33 -17.56 5.81
N TRP A 299 29.24 -17.71 4.84
CA TRP A 299 28.93 -17.83 3.42
C TRP A 299 27.81 -18.84 3.07
N LYS A 300 27.75 -19.98 3.76
CA LYS A 300 26.69 -20.98 3.54
C LYS A 300 25.30 -20.45 3.92
N THR A 301 25.21 -19.72 5.02
CA THR A 301 23.96 -19.13 5.51
C THR A 301 23.51 -18.00 4.61
N ASP A 302 24.46 -17.19 4.13
CA ASP A 302 24.22 -16.12 3.17
C ASP A 302 23.69 -16.66 1.83
N LEU A 303 24.35 -17.67 1.25
CA LEU A 303 23.83 -18.35 0.06
C LEU A 303 22.44 -18.94 0.26
N PHE A 304 22.19 -19.57 1.41
CA PHE A 304 20.86 -20.09 1.73
C PHE A 304 19.82 -18.96 1.74
N PHE A 305 20.12 -17.83 2.37
CA PHE A 305 19.22 -16.70 2.50
C PHE A 305 18.94 -16.00 1.16
N MET A 306 19.96 -15.77 0.34
CA MET A 306 19.80 -15.16 -0.99
C MET A 306 19.05 -16.09 -1.94
N GLY A 307 19.35 -17.39 -1.91
CA GLY A 307 18.61 -18.41 -2.65
C GLY A 307 17.15 -18.52 -2.19
N PHE A 308 16.90 -18.41 -0.88
CA PHE A 308 15.55 -18.36 -0.31
C PHE A 308 14.76 -17.18 -0.87
N ILE A 309 15.30 -15.96 -0.83
CA ILE A 309 14.61 -14.76 -1.32
C ILE A 309 14.31 -14.90 -2.82
N PHE A 310 15.32 -15.28 -3.60
CA PHE A 310 15.19 -15.42 -5.05
C PHE A 310 14.09 -16.42 -5.42
N THR A 311 14.15 -17.64 -4.89
CA THR A 311 13.18 -18.69 -5.21
C THR A 311 11.80 -18.38 -4.61
N ALA A 312 11.71 -17.87 -3.38
CA ALA A 312 10.43 -17.49 -2.76
C ALA A 312 9.72 -16.42 -3.59
N PHE A 313 10.42 -15.42 -4.11
CA PHE A 313 9.82 -14.37 -4.91
C PHE A 313 9.15 -14.91 -6.18
N PHE A 314 9.86 -15.71 -6.99
CA PHE A 314 9.30 -16.28 -8.21
C PHE A 314 8.16 -17.26 -7.92
N PHE A 315 8.32 -18.14 -6.93
CA PHE A 315 7.26 -19.10 -6.58
C PHE A 315 6.03 -18.43 -6.01
N PHE A 316 6.18 -17.37 -5.21
CA PHE A 316 5.04 -16.58 -4.74
C PHE A 316 4.24 -16.02 -5.91
N ILE A 317 4.92 -15.48 -6.93
CA ILE A 317 4.27 -14.98 -8.15
C ILE A 317 3.58 -16.11 -8.89
N THR A 318 4.29 -17.21 -9.16
CA THR A 318 3.75 -18.34 -9.92
C THR A 318 2.50 -18.90 -9.24
N ILE A 319 2.58 -19.23 -7.94
CA ILE A 319 1.46 -19.80 -7.18
C ILE A 319 0.29 -18.81 -7.14
N SER A 320 0.55 -17.52 -6.90
CA SER A 320 -0.50 -16.49 -6.86
C SER A 320 -1.22 -16.32 -8.19
N ARG A 321 -0.53 -16.48 -9.32
CA ARG A 321 -1.14 -16.37 -10.66
C ARG A 321 -1.82 -17.66 -11.13
N THR A 322 -1.31 -18.84 -10.74
CA THR A 322 -1.83 -20.13 -11.23
C THR A 322 -2.87 -20.76 -10.32
N SER A 323 -2.94 -20.37 -9.05
CA SER A 323 -3.72 -21.09 -8.04
C SER A 323 -4.56 -20.14 -7.19
N ALA A 324 -5.85 -20.44 -7.05
CA ALA A 324 -6.77 -19.74 -6.16
C ALA A 324 -6.66 -20.23 -4.70
N LEU A 325 -5.43 -20.32 -4.18
CA LEU A 325 -5.18 -20.74 -2.80
C LEU A 325 -5.39 -19.56 -1.84
N SER A 326 -5.76 -19.87 -0.61
CA SER A 326 -5.80 -18.86 0.46
C SER A 326 -4.40 -18.29 0.70
N TYR A 327 -4.33 -17.01 1.07
CA TYR A 327 -3.08 -16.28 1.27
C TYR A 327 -2.12 -17.01 2.24
N ASP A 328 -2.65 -17.56 3.33
CA ASP A 328 -1.83 -18.23 4.35
C ASP A 328 -1.19 -19.52 3.82
N VAL A 329 -1.93 -20.28 2.99
CA VAL A 329 -1.41 -21.49 2.34
C VAL A 329 -0.37 -21.12 1.28
N ASN A 330 -0.63 -20.08 0.49
CA ASN A 330 0.31 -19.58 -0.50
C ASN A 330 1.64 -19.12 0.14
N LEU A 331 1.56 -18.37 1.24
CA LEU A 331 2.73 -17.94 2.00
C LEU A 331 3.51 -19.15 2.57
N GLY A 332 2.81 -20.17 3.07
CA GLY A 332 3.42 -21.42 3.53
C GLY A 332 4.16 -22.17 2.42
N LEU A 333 3.54 -22.35 1.26
CA LEU A 333 4.15 -23.00 0.09
C LEU A 333 5.36 -22.21 -0.43
N THR A 334 5.24 -20.88 -0.45
CA THR A 334 6.33 -19.97 -0.80
C THR A 334 7.54 -20.14 0.13
N ALA A 335 7.29 -20.26 1.44
CA ALA A 335 8.36 -20.52 2.41
C ALA A 335 9.06 -21.87 2.15
N VAL A 336 8.30 -22.93 1.85
CA VAL A 336 8.86 -24.25 1.51
C VAL A 336 9.69 -24.17 0.23
N ALA A 337 9.18 -23.52 -0.82
CA ALA A 337 9.90 -23.33 -2.07
C ALA A 337 11.20 -22.52 -1.87
N GLY A 338 11.15 -21.47 -1.03
CA GLY A 338 12.33 -20.70 -0.64
C GLY A 338 13.37 -21.57 0.07
N VAL A 339 12.97 -22.40 1.03
CA VAL A 339 13.90 -23.31 1.73
C VAL A 339 14.56 -24.27 0.73
N LEU A 340 13.79 -24.85 -0.18
CA LEU A 340 14.33 -25.70 -1.25
C LEU A 340 15.31 -24.93 -2.14
N GLY A 341 14.97 -23.71 -2.55
CA GLY A 341 15.84 -22.83 -3.34
C GLY A 341 17.17 -22.50 -2.66
N GLY A 342 17.11 -22.14 -1.38
CA GLY A 342 18.30 -21.89 -0.55
C GLY A 342 19.19 -23.14 -0.42
N LEU A 343 18.60 -24.30 -0.17
CA LEU A 343 19.34 -25.58 -0.10
C LEU A 343 19.97 -25.93 -1.45
N LEU A 344 19.26 -25.73 -2.56
CA LEU A 344 19.77 -25.98 -3.91
C LEU A 344 20.95 -25.08 -4.25
N LEU A 345 20.89 -23.78 -3.91
CA LEU A 345 21.99 -22.86 -4.17
C LEU A 345 23.24 -23.22 -3.36
N VAL A 346 23.07 -23.59 -2.09
CA VAL A 346 24.17 -24.09 -1.24
C VAL A 346 24.72 -25.40 -1.78
N ALA A 347 23.87 -26.34 -2.20
CA ALA A 347 24.28 -27.62 -2.75
C ALA A 347 25.06 -27.46 -4.06
N TYR A 348 24.60 -26.55 -4.93
CA TYR A 348 25.30 -26.17 -6.16
C TYR A 348 26.71 -25.66 -5.85
N TRP A 349 26.83 -24.66 -4.98
CA TRP A 349 28.13 -24.12 -4.59
C TRP A 349 29.03 -25.20 -3.96
N TRP A 350 28.48 -26.02 -3.06
CA TRP A 350 29.22 -27.08 -2.39
C TRP A 350 29.78 -28.11 -3.39
N ARG A 351 28.97 -28.50 -4.39
CA ARG A 351 29.29 -29.54 -5.38
C ARG A 351 30.25 -29.07 -6.47
N PHE A 352 30.10 -27.84 -6.94
CA PHE A 352 30.80 -27.32 -8.11
C PHE A 352 31.86 -26.26 -7.78
N GLY A 353 31.77 -25.58 -6.64
CA GLY A 353 32.72 -24.55 -6.23
C GLY A 353 32.73 -23.29 -7.09
N PHE A 354 31.83 -23.15 -8.08
CA PHE A 354 31.75 -21.99 -8.97
C PHE A 354 31.05 -20.82 -8.28
N VAL A 355 31.84 -19.80 -7.91
CA VAL A 355 31.34 -18.62 -7.19
C VAL A 355 30.58 -17.65 -8.10
N ILE A 356 30.95 -17.56 -9.38
CA ILE A 356 30.40 -16.55 -10.30
C ILE A 356 28.88 -16.68 -10.48
N LEU A 357 28.36 -17.91 -10.65
CA LEU A 357 26.92 -18.13 -10.79
C LEU A 357 26.15 -17.77 -9.51
N CYS A 358 26.72 -18.07 -8.34
CA CYS A 358 26.14 -17.65 -7.06
C CYS A 358 26.12 -16.12 -6.95
N MET A 359 27.19 -15.45 -7.37
CA MET A 359 27.28 -13.98 -7.38
C MET A 359 26.29 -13.33 -8.33
N LEU A 360 25.95 -14.00 -9.44
CA LEU A 360 24.89 -13.52 -10.33
C LEU A 360 23.55 -13.48 -9.60
N ILE A 361 23.18 -14.55 -8.87
CA ILE A 361 21.93 -14.58 -8.10
C ILE A 361 21.95 -13.52 -6.98
N VAL A 362 23.04 -13.43 -6.22
CA VAL A 362 23.22 -12.42 -5.17
C VAL A 362 23.12 -11.00 -5.74
N GLY A 363 23.76 -10.74 -6.87
CA GLY A 363 23.73 -9.45 -7.55
C GLY A 363 22.37 -9.13 -8.16
N LEU A 364 21.63 -10.14 -8.66
CA LEU A 364 20.26 -9.97 -9.15
C LEU A 364 19.30 -9.59 -8.02
N VAL A 365 19.44 -10.18 -6.82
CA VAL A 365 18.62 -9.78 -5.66
C VAL A 365 18.86 -8.32 -5.27
N LEU A 366 20.12 -7.88 -5.26
CA LEU A 366 20.45 -6.47 -5.03
C LEU A 366 19.95 -5.56 -6.16
N GLY A 367 20.19 -5.96 -7.41
CA GLY A 367 19.77 -5.24 -8.60
C GLY A 367 18.25 -5.08 -8.68
N PHE A 368 17.51 -6.11 -8.28
CA PHE A 368 16.06 -6.06 -8.17
C PHE A 368 15.61 -4.98 -7.18
N LEU A 369 16.20 -4.94 -5.97
CA LEU A 369 15.87 -3.91 -4.98
C LEU A 369 16.25 -2.49 -5.48
N VAL A 370 17.39 -2.35 -6.15
CA VAL A 370 17.82 -1.07 -6.74
C VAL A 370 16.83 -0.62 -7.82
N ALA A 371 16.43 -1.51 -8.74
CA ALA A 371 15.44 -1.21 -9.77
C ALA A 371 14.09 -0.83 -9.15
N SER A 372 13.61 -1.59 -8.17
CA SER A 372 12.41 -1.27 -7.39
C SER A 372 12.48 0.12 -6.75
N THR A 373 13.62 0.48 -6.16
CA THR A 373 13.82 1.80 -5.54
C THR A 373 13.77 2.93 -6.56
N VAL A 374 14.33 2.74 -7.77
CA VAL A 374 14.26 3.74 -8.84
C VAL A 374 12.82 3.98 -9.29
N PHE A 375 12.04 2.92 -9.50
CA PHE A 375 10.64 3.03 -9.92
C PHE A 375 9.68 3.48 -8.81
N PHE A 376 10.09 3.37 -7.55
CA PHE A 376 9.37 3.94 -6.41
C PHE A 376 9.52 5.47 -6.31
N THR A 377 10.50 6.07 -7.01
CA THR A 377 10.61 7.52 -7.12
C THR A 377 9.61 8.06 -8.17
N PRO A 378 9.37 9.39 -8.24
CA PRO A 378 8.49 9.98 -9.26
C PRO A 378 8.88 9.70 -10.72
N ILE A 379 10.07 9.11 -10.96
CA ILE A 379 10.49 8.60 -12.26
C ILE A 379 9.55 7.49 -12.74
N GLY A 380 9.03 6.65 -11.84
CA GLY A 380 8.16 5.53 -12.19
C GLY A 380 6.77 5.95 -12.68
N ASP A 381 6.30 7.15 -12.31
CA ASP A 381 4.98 7.66 -12.64
C ASP A 381 4.91 8.33 -14.03
N TYR A 382 6.01 8.36 -14.79
CA TYR A 382 5.99 8.89 -16.15
C TYR A 382 5.13 8.03 -17.09
N LYS A 383 4.37 8.70 -17.97
CA LYS A 383 3.48 8.05 -18.96
C LYS A 383 4.18 6.96 -19.79
N VAL A 384 5.48 7.10 -20.05
CA VAL A 384 6.30 6.11 -20.80
C VAL A 384 6.34 4.75 -20.12
N PHE A 385 6.31 4.71 -18.78
CA PHE A 385 6.37 3.47 -18.00
C PHE A 385 5.01 2.82 -17.75
N GLN A 386 3.92 3.39 -18.26
CA GLN A 386 2.62 2.72 -18.30
C GLN A 386 2.57 1.61 -19.35
N ASP A 387 3.50 1.62 -20.31
CA ASP A 387 3.73 0.50 -21.22
C ASP A 387 4.56 -0.59 -20.52
N ASP A 388 4.03 -1.81 -20.46
CA ASP A 388 4.67 -2.92 -19.76
C ASP A 388 5.96 -3.38 -20.43
N ALA A 389 6.04 -3.36 -21.75
CA ALA A 389 7.27 -3.76 -22.44
C ALA A 389 8.40 -2.79 -22.10
N VAL A 390 8.13 -1.49 -22.15
CA VAL A 390 9.12 -0.46 -21.80
C VAL A 390 9.52 -0.55 -20.35
N PHE A 391 8.55 -0.72 -19.43
CA PHE A 391 8.83 -0.87 -18.01
C PHE A 391 9.70 -2.10 -17.71
N TRP A 392 9.30 -3.29 -18.17
CA TRP A 392 10.00 -4.54 -17.84
C TRP A 392 11.39 -4.62 -18.46
N VAL A 393 11.56 -4.11 -19.68
CA VAL A 393 12.90 -4.03 -20.31
C VAL A 393 13.80 -3.10 -19.49
N THR A 394 13.32 -1.90 -19.16
CA THR A 394 14.08 -0.93 -18.36
C THR A 394 14.42 -1.48 -16.97
N PHE A 395 13.44 -2.10 -16.31
CA PHE A 395 13.61 -2.75 -15.00
C PHE A 395 14.69 -3.84 -15.05
N CYS A 396 14.61 -4.76 -16.02
CA CYS A 396 15.59 -5.81 -16.20
C CYS A 396 16.99 -5.26 -16.50
N CYS A 397 17.11 -4.20 -17.32
CA CYS A 397 18.38 -3.54 -17.57
C CYS A 397 19.00 -2.98 -16.29
N ILE A 398 18.23 -2.25 -15.47
CA ILE A 398 18.71 -1.70 -14.20
C ILE A 398 19.12 -2.84 -13.24
N ALA A 399 18.30 -3.89 -13.15
CA ALA A 399 18.60 -5.03 -12.29
C ALA A 399 19.86 -5.80 -12.72
N LEU A 400 20.15 -5.91 -14.02
CA LEU A 400 21.34 -6.58 -14.55
C LEU A 400 22.62 -5.73 -14.48
N ILE A 401 22.50 -4.40 -14.47
CA ILE A 401 23.67 -3.51 -14.34
C ILE A 401 24.44 -3.81 -13.04
N VAL A 402 23.73 -4.08 -11.93
CA VAL A 402 24.36 -4.35 -10.63
C VAL A 402 25.32 -5.56 -10.68
N PRO A 403 24.89 -6.78 -11.03
CA PRO A 403 25.82 -7.91 -11.11
C PRO A 403 26.94 -7.67 -12.14
N ILE A 404 26.66 -7.02 -13.28
CA ILE A 404 27.65 -6.74 -14.33
C ILE A 404 28.77 -5.82 -13.81
N LEU A 405 28.42 -4.72 -13.14
CA LEU A 405 29.39 -3.76 -12.60
C LEU A 405 30.34 -4.40 -11.58
N PHE A 406 29.85 -5.37 -10.80
CA PHE A 406 30.63 -6.02 -9.75
C PHE A 406 31.19 -7.40 -10.13
N VAL A 407 31.16 -7.81 -11.41
CA VAL A 407 31.78 -9.08 -11.87
C VAL A 407 33.25 -9.15 -11.47
N GLY A 408 33.97 -8.04 -11.54
CA GLY A 408 35.39 -7.95 -11.15
C GLY A 408 35.62 -7.96 -9.63
N TYR A 409 34.60 -7.66 -8.83
CA TYR A 409 34.71 -7.52 -7.38
C TYR A 409 33.58 -8.26 -6.64
N PRO A 410 33.45 -9.59 -6.81
CA PRO A 410 32.34 -10.38 -6.26
C PRO A 410 32.24 -10.32 -4.73
N ARG A 411 33.37 -10.14 -4.06
CA ARG A 411 33.42 -9.94 -2.61
C ARG A 411 32.68 -8.68 -2.17
N VAL A 412 32.91 -7.57 -2.88
CA VAL A 412 32.28 -6.28 -2.57
C VAL A 412 30.78 -6.38 -2.82
N LEU A 413 30.38 -6.98 -3.95
CA LEU A 413 28.97 -7.26 -4.25
C LEU A 413 28.30 -8.00 -3.10
N ASN A 414 28.90 -9.10 -2.65
CA ASN A 414 28.30 -9.91 -1.60
C ASN A 414 28.12 -9.14 -0.29
N ILE A 415 29.15 -8.40 0.14
CA ILE A 415 29.09 -7.60 1.38
C ILE A 415 28.03 -6.49 1.26
N LEU A 416 27.93 -5.82 0.11
CA LEU A 416 26.89 -4.82 -0.15
C LEU A 416 25.50 -5.44 -0.11
N THR A 417 25.29 -6.56 -0.80
CA THR A 417 23.99 -7.27 -0.80
C THR A 417 23.61 -7.72 0.61
N CYS A 418 24.54 -8.31 1.37
CA CYS A 418 24.29 -8.71 2.76
C CYS A 418 23.79 -7.53 3.60
N GLY A 419 24.49 -6.39 3.54
CA GLY A 419 24.16 -5.21 4.32
C GLY A 419 22.83 -4.57 3.90
N ILE A 420 22.60 -4.37 2.60
CA ILE A 420 21.42 -3.68 2.08
C ILE A 420 20.18 -4.57 2.16
N ILE A 421 20.23 -5.80 1.65
CA ILE A 421 19.09 -6.73 1.65
C ILE A 421 18.79 -7.21 3.08
N GLY A 422 19.82 -7.55 3.86
CA GLY A 422 19.65 -8.01 5.23
C GLY A 422 19.05 -6.93 6.15
N SER A 423 19.37 -5.66 5.94
CA SER A 423 18.72 -4.55 6.66
C SER A 423 17.34 -4.20 6.11
N TYR A 424 17.09 -4.36 4.81
CA TYR A 424 15.77 -4.12 4.22
C TYR A 424 14.70 -5.10 4.74
N THR A 425 15.05 -6.31 5.16
CA THR A 425 14.06 -7.22 5.79
C THR A 425 13.54 -6.68 7.14
N ILE A 426 14.32 -5.83 7.83
CA ILE A 426 13.85 -5.11 9.03
C ILE A 426 12.77 -4.09 8.66
N VAL A 427 12.92 -3.40 7.52
CA VAL A 427 11.90 -2.48 6.97
C VAL A 427 10.61 -3.26 6.69
N LEU A 428 10.70 -4.41 6.00
CA LEU A 428 9.54 -5.26 5.70
C LEU A 428 8.84 -5.79 6.96
N ALA A 429 9.59 -6.21 7.97
CA ALA A 429 9.03 -6.65 9.25
C ALA A 429 8.37 -5.49 10.00
N THR A 430 9.01 -4.32 10.05
CA THR A 430 8.47 -3.13 10.72
C THR A 430 7.14 -2.71 10.08
N ALA A 431 7.04 -2.78 8.75
CA ALA A 431 5.81 -2.51 8.00
C ALA A 431 4.67 -3.52 8.25
N CYS A 432 4.88 -4.56 9.05
CA CYS A 432 3.83 -5.45 9.53
C CYS A 432 3.27 -5.01 10.90
N TYR A 433 3.92 -4.07 11.59
CA TYR A 433 3.53 -3.59 12.92
C TYR A 433 3.27 -2.09 12.97
N LEU A 434 3.83 -1.32 12.01
CA LEU A 434 3.64 0.12 11.86
C LEU A 434 3.25 0.46 10.41
N TYR A 435 2.43 1.49 10.24
CA TYR A 435 2.16 2.05 8.90
C TYR A 435 3.42 2.75 8.42
N THR A 436 3.96 2.28 7.30
CA THR A 436 5.13 2.87 6.65
C THR A 436 5.02 2.65 5.14
N SER A 437 5.48 3.62 4.37
CA SER A 437 5.47 3.58 2.91
C SER A 437 6.66 2.80 2.33
N LEU A 438 7.76 2.64 3.07
CA LEU A 438 8.99 2.03 2.54
C LEU A 438 8.84 0.56 2.10
N SER A 439 7.88 -0.19 2.66
CA SER A 439 7.64 -1.57 2.20
C SER A 439 7.05 -1.64 0.79
N TYR A 440 6.45 -0.54 0.31
CA TYR A 440 5.86 -0.44 -1.01
C TYR A 440 6.89 -0.41 -2.14
N ILE A 441 8.17 -0.16 -1.84
CA ILE A 441 9.28 -0.36 -2.79
C ILE A 441 9.20 -1.75 -3.46
N SER A 442 8.95 -2.80 -2.66
CA SER A 442 8.76 -4.16 -3.20
C SER A 442 7.31 -4.52 -3.47
N ILE A 443 6.34 -3.99 -2.70
CA ILE A 443 4.94 -4.37 -2.83
C ILE A 443 4.31 -3.82 -4.12
N ASP A 444 4.64 -2.59 -4.53
CA ASP A 444 4.07 -2.02 -5.76
C ASP A 444 4.54 -2.76 -7.00
N LEU A 445 5.81 -3.20 -7.02
CA LEU A 445 6.30 -4.08 -8.07
C LEU A 445 5.56 -5.43 -8.07
N LEU A 446 5.34 -6.02 -6.90
CA LEU A 446 4.58 -7.25 -6.78
C LEU A 446 3.13 -7.07 -7.27
N ARG A 447 2.49 -5.95 -6.94
CA ARG A 447 1.15 -5.58 -7.43
C ARG A 447 1.14 -5.45 -8.94
N ARG A 448 2.13 -4.79 -9.54
CA ARG A 448 2.24 -4.67 -11.00
C ARG A 448 2.38 -6.02 -11.71
N ILE A 449 3.00 -7.02 -11.07
CA ILE A 449 3.13 -8.37 -11.65
C ILE A 449 1.83 -9.17 -11.55
N LEU A 450 1.10 -8.97 -10.45
CA LEU A 450 -0.09 -9.74 -10.11
C LEU A 450 -1.38 -9.15 -10.69
N ASP A 451 -1.43 -7.83 -10.85
CA ASP A 451 -2.59 -7.09 -11.35
C ASP A 451 -2.24 -6.34 -12.64
N GLU A 452 -2.96 -6.68 -13.71
CA GLU A 452 -2.73 -6.12 -15.05
C GLU A 452 -3.20 -4.66 -15.19
N ASN A 453 -4.08 -4.19 -14.29
CA ASN A 453 -4.60 -2.83 -14.30
C ASN A 453 -3.65 -1.84 -13.59
N PHE A 454 -2.81 -2.35 -12.68
CA PHE A 454 -1.90 -1.54 -11.86
C PHE A 454 -0.87 -0.74 -12.69
N LYS A 455 -0.63 -1.09 -13.96
CA LYS A 455 0.27 -0.32 -14.85
C LYS A 455 -0.14 1.14 -15.07
N ARG A 456 -1.41 1.48 -14.82
CA ARG A 456 -1.94 2.86 -14.91
C ARG A 456 -1.95 3.58 -13.57
N ALA A 457 -1.65 2.89 -12.49
CA ALA A 457 -1.75 3.43 -11.14
C ALA A 457 -0.57 4.36 -10.83
N PHE A 458 -0.88 5.54 -10.29
CA PHE A 458 0.13 6.41 -9.69
C PHE A 458 0.60 5.82 -8.36
N THR A 459 1.92 5.68 -8.19
CA THR A 459 2.55 5.02 -7.02
C THR A 459 3.03 5.97 -5.94
N ASN A 460 2.57 7.22 -5.97
CA ASN A 460 2.92 8.20 -4.95
C ASN A 460 2.47 7.72 -3.55
N VAL A 461 3.37 7.82 -2.58
CA VAL A 461 3.17 7.37 -1.20
C VAL A 461 3.36 8.51 -0.21
N PRO A 462 2.75 8.44 0.99
CA PRO A 462 3.07 9.39 2.04
C PRO A 462 4.51 9.18 2.50
N PHE A 463 5.31 10.25 2.55
CA PHE A 463 6.62 10.21 3.20
C PHE A 463 6.53 10.98 4.52
N GLN A 464 6.13 10.28 5.59
CA GLN A 464 5.85 10.90 6.89
C GLN A 464 6.98 10.65 7.90
N ARG A 465 6.76 11.04 9.17
CA ARG A 465 7.76 10.93 10.24
C ARG A 465 8.25 9.49 10.45
N ASN A 466 7.35 8.51 10.39
CA ASN A 466 7.73 7.11 10.59
C ASN A 466 8.66 6.64 9.46
N ASP A 467 8.41 7.04 8.22
CA ASP A 467 9.27 6.72 7.08
C ASP A 467 10.64 7.37 7.19
N ILE A 468 10.73 8.62 7.62
CA ILE A 468 12.01 9.30 7.83
C ILE A 468 12.83 8.55 8.89
N ILE A 469 12.20 8.18 10.01
CA ILE A 469 12.86 7.40 11.08
C ILE A 469 13.30 6.03 10.55
N LEU A 470 12.42 5.32 9.85
CA LEU A 470 12.71 3.98 9.34
C LEU A 470 13.78 4.00 8.24
N LEU A 471 13.79 5.03 7.38
CA LEU A 471 14.84 5.25 6.39
C LEU A 471 16.19 5.51 7.06
N ALA A 472 16.22 6.31 8.11
CA ALA A 472 17.43 6.56 8.89
C ALA A 472 17.94 5.27 9.56
N VAL A 473 17.05 4.49 10.18
CA VAL A 473 17.39 3.18 10.76
C VAL A 473 17.92 2.22 9.71
N TRP A 474 17.27 2.15 8.55
CA TRP A 474 17.70 1.30 7.44
C TRP A 474 19.10 1.69 6.94
N ALA A 475 19.35 2.98 6.71
CA ALA A 475 20.66 3.48 6.31
C ALA A 475 21.75 3.17 7.35
N MET A 476 21.46 3.39 8.64
CA MET A 476 22.38 3.09 9.73
C MET A 476 22.72 1.59 9.82
N LEU A 477 21.72 0.72 9.68
CA LEU A 477 21.93 -0.73 9.66
C LEU A 477 22.73 -1.17 8.43
N ALA A 478 22.40 -0.67 7.24
CA ALA A 478 23.12 -1.00 6.01
C ALA A 478 24.58 -0.57 6.07
N ILE A 479 24.85 0.70 6.43
CA ILE A 479 26.22 1.24 6.53
C ILE A 479 26.99 0.53 7.66
N GLY A 480 26.35 0.32 8.82
CA GLY A 480 26.94 -0.42 9.94
C GLY A 480 27.32 -1.85 9.56
N GLY A 481 26.42 -2.57 8.90
CA GLY A 481 26.64 -3.93 8.40
C GLY A 481 27.78 -4.00 7.40
N ILE A 482 27.76 -3.14 6.37
CA ILE A 482 28.80 -3.06 5.33
C ILE A 482 30.16 -2.75 5.96
N THR A 483 30.26 -1.74 6.82
CA THR A 483 31.53 -1.34 7.43
C THR A 483 32.10 -2.42 8.36
N ILE A 484 31.26 -3.08 9.16
CA ILE A 484 31.70 -4.18 10.04
C ILE A 484 32.21 -5.37 9.21
N GLN A 485 31.49 -5.76 8.17
CA GLN A 485 31.90 -6.85 7.28
C GLN A 485 33.19 -6.52 6.52
N LEU A 486 33.31 -5.32 5.96
CA LEU A 486 34.54 -4.90 5.27
C LEU A 486 35.76 -4.90 6.21
N ARG A 487 35.59 -4.44 7.47
CA ARG A 487 36.68 -4.40 8.45
C ARG A 487 37.11 -5.79 8.92
N ARG A 488 36.15 -6.67 9.24
CA ARG A 488 36.44 -8.02 9.73
C ARG A 488 37.13 -8.89 8.68
N GLU A 489 36.67 -8.80 7.45
CA GLU A 489 37.10 -9.71 6.39
C GLU A 489 38.38 -9.23 5.70
N LYS A 490 38.90 -8.03 6.00
CA LYS A 490 40.00 -7.38 5.25
C LYS A 490 41.24 -8.27 5.02
N ARG A 491 41.52 -9.20 5.93
CA ARG A 491 42.69 -10.11 5.89
C ARG A 491 42.36 -11.53 5.44
N GLU A 492 41.09 -11.84 5.23
CA GLU A 492 40.63 -13.18 4.85
C GLU A 492 40.55 -13.33 3.33
N ALA A 493 40.60 -14.59 2.88
CA ALA A 493 40.38 -14.94 1.48
C ALA A 493 38.97 -14.49 1.04
N PRO A 494 38.79 -14.02 -0.21
CA PRO A 494 37.54 -13.42 -0.65
C PRO A 494 36.35 -14.41 -0.67
N PHE A 495 36.63 -15.70 -0.86
CA PHE A 495 35.64 -16.77 -0.76
C PHE A 495 36.27 -18.05 -0.22
N PRO A 496 35.48 -18.89 0.47
CA PRO A 496 35.95 -20.20 0.89
C PRO A 496 36.32 -21.09 -0.31
N PRO A 497 37.38 -21.90 -0.21
CA PRO A 497 37.84 -22.79 -1.27
C PRO A 497 36.83 -23.92 -1.56
N HIS A 498 36.97 -24.56 -2.74
CA HIS A 498 36.05 -25.59 -3.23
C HIS A 498 35.80 -26.72 -2.20
N PRO A 499 34.60 -26.79 -1.59
CA PRO A 499 34.36 -27.66 -0.45
C PRO A 499 34.43 -29.14 -0.79
N TYR A 500 33.79 -29.56 -1.89
CA TYR A 500 33.81 -30.96 -2.30
C TYR A 500 35.21 -31.47 -2.68
N LEU A 501 36.06 -30.65 -3.31
CA LEU A 501 37.45 -31.01 -3.58
C LEU A 501 38.28 -31.15 -2.30
N ILE A 502 38.00 -30.34 -1.27
CA ILE A 502 38.64 -30.47 0.04
C ILE A 502 38.15 -31.75 0.73
N TRP A 503 36.83 -31.97 0.77
CA TRP A 503 36.24 -33.16 1.34
C TRP A 503 36.75 -34.45 0.67
N ARG A 504 36.86 -34.45 -0.66
CA ARG A 504 37.41 -35.59 -1.42
C ARG A 504 38.87 -35.84 -1.06
N ARG A 505 39.70 -34.78 -1.02
CA ARG A 505 41.12 -34.88 -0.61
C ARG A 505 41.25 -35.36 0.82
N GLU A 506 40.44 -34.86 1.74
CA GLU A 506 40.42 -35.32 3.13
C GLU A 506 39.98 -36.78 3.24
N ARG A 507 38.97 -37.20 2.48
CA ARG A 507 38.53 -38.59 2.44
C ARG A 507 39.62 -39.51 1.91
N GLU A 508 40.30 -39.13 0.83
CA GLU A 508 41.45 -39.86 0.28
C GLU A 508 42.61 -39.91 1.29
N ARG A 509 42.91 -38.80 1.98
CA ARG A 509 43.90 -38.79 3.08
C ARG A 509 43.52 -39.73 4.21
N ARG A 510 42.26 -39.74 4.64
CA ARG A 510 41.79 -40.66 5.70
C ARG A 510 41.82 -42.12 5.29
N ILE A 511 41.81 -42.44 4.00
CA ILE A 511 41.96 -43.82 3.51
C ILE A 511 43.44 -44.21 3.41
N THR A 512 44.31 -43.28 3.01
CA THR A 512 45.72 -43.56 2.69
C THR A 512 46.68 -43.35 3.86
N ASN A 513 46.34 -42.50 4.83
CA ASN A 513 47.20 -42.16 5.96
C ASN A 513 46.84 -42.98 7.20
N ILE A 514 47.53 -44.11 7.39
CA ILE A 514 47.34 -45.02 8.53
C ILE A 514 47.70 -44.34 9.87
N LEU A 515 48.57 -43.31 9.84
CA LEU A 515 48.99 -42.56 11.03
C LEU A 515 47.99 -41.47 11.46
N ASP A 516 46.93 -41.23 10.67
CA ASP A 516 45.88 -40.30 11.06
C ASP A 516 45.00 -40.97 12.14
N PRO A 517 44.84 -40.38 13.35
CA PRO A 517 43.99 -40.93 14.40
C PRO A 517 42.56 -41.19 13.94
N SER A 518 42.09 -40.46 12.92
CA SER A 518 40.77 -40.63 12.32
C SER A 518 40.64 -41.85 11.39
N HIS A 519 41.74 -42.46 10.96
CA HIS A 519 41.78 -43.69 10.17
C HIS A 519 41.30 -44.90 10.97
N HIS A 520 41.60 -44.92 12.28
CA HIS A 520 41.18 -45.99 13.20
C HIS A 520 39.74 -45.85 13.71
N VAL A 521 39.02 -44.82 13.28
CA VAL A 521 37.64 -44.61 13.72
C VAL A 521 36.70 -45.46 12.84
N PRO A 522 35.99 -46.46 13.40
CA PRO A 522 35.17 -47.37 12.60
C PRO A 522 34.03 -46.61 11.88
N PRO A 523 33.59 -47.11 10.71
CA PRO A 523 32.51 -46.51 9.94
C PRO A 523 31.24 -46.32 10.78
N LEU A 524 30.45 -45.30 10.43
CA LEU A 524 29.25 -44.88 11.16
C LEU A 524 28.26 -46.05 11.38
N LYS A 525 28.14 -46.95 10.41
CA LYS A 525 27.31 -48.16 10.48
C LYS A 525 27.77 -49.10 11.60
N GLU A 526 29.07 -49.30 11.77
CA GLU A 526 29.63 -50.14 12.82
C GLU A 526 29.51 -49.48 14.19
N ARG A 527 29.66 -48.16 14.30
CA ARG A 527 29.40 -47.42 15.55
C ARG A 527 27.93 -47.46 15.97
N ILE A 528 27.02 -47.37 15.01
CA ILE A 528 25.59 -47.49 15.27
C ILE A 528 25.27 -48.93 15.68
N HIS A 529 25.81 -49.92 14.97
CA HIS A 529 25.63 -51.33 15.30
C HIS A 529 26.24 -51.70 16.66
N SER A 530 27.41 -51.17 17.01
CA SER A 530 28.06 -51.42 18.31
C SER A 530 27.31 -50.76 19.45
N LYS A 531 26.73 -49.56 19.24
CA LYS A 531 25.84 -48.93 20.21
C LYS A 531 24.52 -49.68 20.36
N LEU A 532 23.95 -50.15 19.25
CA LEU A 532 22.73 -50.98 19.27
C LEU A 532 22.97 -52.35 19.91
N SER A 533 24.13 -52.97 19.69
CA SER A 533 24.49 -54.23 20.33
C SER A 533 24.77 -54.02 21.83
N GLN A 534 25.47 -52.96 22.23
CA GLN A 534 25.63 -52.63 23.66
C GLN A 534 24.30 -52.40 24.37
N ILE A 535 23.34 -51.74 23.71
CA ILE A 535 22.00 -51.55 24.24
C ILE A 535 21.27 -52.90 24.32
N LYS A 536 21.39 -53.76 23.29
CA LYS A 536 20.79 -55.10 23.28
C LYS A 536 21.37 -56.01 24.37
N ASP A 537 22.68 -55.99 24.58
CA ASP A 537 23.37 -56.76 25.62
C ASP A 537 23.02 -56.26 27.03
N PHE A 538 22.73 -54.96 27.18
CA PHE A 538 22.22 -54.37 28.42
C PHE A 538 20.80 -54.87 28.75
N PHE A 539 19.97 -55.16 27.74
CA PHE A 539 18.64 -55.74 27.91
C PHE A 539 18.62 -57.27 28.02
N GLN A 540 19.74 -57.95 27.76
CA GLN A 540 19.82 -59.42 27.74
C GLN A 540 20.50 -60.01 28.97
N LYS A 541 20.63 -59.25 30.07
CA LYS A 541 21.20 -59.74 31.32
C LYS A 541 20.14 -59.90 32.42
N GLU A 542 19.45 -61.03 32.38
CA GLU A 542 18.91 -61.69 33.58
C GLU A 542 18.63 -63.17 33.28
N GLN A 543 19.52 -64.06 33.74
CA GLN A 543 19.16 -65.23 34.55
C GLN A 543 20.42 -65.86 35.17
N PRO A 544 20.36 -66.32 36.44
CA PRO A 544 21.52 -66.74 37.21
C PRO A 544 21.82 -68.22 36.97
N ALA A 545 23.08 -68.56 36.69
CA ALA A 545 23.58 -69.91 36.85
C ALA A 545 24.45 -69.94 38.10
N GLY A 546 24.06 -70.80 39.05
CA GLY A 546 24.71 -70.96 40.33
C GLY A 546 26.16 -71.44 40.24
N GLU A 547 26.83 -71.25 41.37
CA GLU A 547 28.06 -71.89 41.83
C GLU A 547 28.74 -72.89 40.88
N ARG A 548 29.97 -72.56 40.49
CA ARG A 548 31.14 -73.37 40.84
C ARG A 548 32.42 -72.55 40.67
N THR A 549 33.21 -72.53 41.73
CA THR A 549 34.59 -72.03 41.78
C THR A 549 35.55 -73.04 41.10
N PRO A 550 36.87 -72.79 41.05
CA PRO A 550 37.61 -72.53 39.82
C PRO A 550 38.51 -73.72 39.46
N LEU A 551 39.19 -73.70 38.31
CA LEU A 551 40.53 -74.30 38.19
C LEU A 551 41.22 -73.87 36.88
N LEU A 552 42.49 -73.56 37.06
CA LEU A 552 43.51 -73.26 36.05
C LEU A 552 43.65 -74.38 35.01
N LEU A 553 43.87 -73.98 33.75
CA LEU A 553 45.10 -74.29 32.99
C LEU A 553 45.23 -73.37 31.78
#